data_AF-A0A0K0E5D3-F1
#
_entry.id   AF-A0A0K0E5D3-F1
#
_cell.length_a   1.000
_cell.length_b   1.000
_cell.length_c   1.000
_cell.angle_alpha   90.00
_cell.angle_beta   90.00
_cell.angle_gamma   90.00
#
_symmetry.space_group_name_H-M   'P 1'
#
loop_
_entity.id
_entity.type
_entity.pdbx_description
1 polymer ?
#
loop_
_entity_poly.entity_id
_entity_poly.type
_entity_poly.pdbx_seq_one_letter_code
_entity_poly.pdbx_strand_id
1 'polypeptide(L)'
;MNNGTENSIYVDRITTIETYFYLSCGILGAIFNLIVLFIGFRHVDTSDKPRQIIVINMTLADLITCLIYISTRPILSKASENMCYPYYVLIFVSQFCSCLNLLWLNVDKFIYIKHPLNYYLIVTRKRVLIVCWLTWIGLSFLGALTYSTMKIVHPCNAVKISDFIYLYIVIMYVVIISGSFIISAIIYFIATNSRRMEPSARSQLFKRLFFVFSSTFWTFITCIPYRLLYLTYFLLNDFLSQDFSPFFYQLTDFFLYFIVVGILMNPLITILTQRLYREKLFYYFKSIQNILPCWKKDNEFLDRRTVIYSEPRRLLSLGNTMINTNSNNNIKSNKDNRKRFNSCIEVPVTGEGKILKYETLRIHRGVFNENITIHEI
;
A
#
# COMPACT_ATOMS: atom_id res chain seq x y z
N MET A 1 34.73 43.56 24.10
CA MET A 1 35.03 42.12 24.27
C MET A 1 34.20 41.36 23.25
N ASN A 2 34.69 41.28 22.01
CA ASN A 2 34.08 40.53 20.92
C ASN A 2 35.04 39.38 20.64
N ASN A 3 34.72 38.14 21.04
CA ASN A 3 35.50 36.98 20.64
C ASN A 3 34.68 35.69 20.78
N GLY A 4 34.47 35.03 19.64
CA GLY A 4 34.45 33.58 19.53
C GLY A 4 33.18 32.87 19.98
N THR A 5 32.23 32.67 19.07
CA THR A 5 31.35 31.48 18.99
C THR A 5 30.49 31.56 17.72
N GLU A 6 31.11 31.77 16.55
CA GLU A 6 30.48 31.33 15.30
C GLU A 6 30.66 29.82 15.21
N ASN A 7 29.74 29.10 15.85
CA ASN A 7 29.58 27.66 15.67
C ASN A 7 29.48 27.38 14.17
N SER A 8 30.46 26.66 13.65
CA SER A 8 30.49 26.13 12.30
C SER A 8 29.33 25.17 12.09
N ILE A 9 28.15 25.72 11.81
CA ILE A 9 27.03 24.96 11.26
C ILE A 9 27.52 24.50 9.90
N TYR A 10 27.82 23.21 9.77
CA TYR A 10 28.11 22.54 8.51
C TYR A 10 27.04 22.96 7.50
N VAL A 11 27.38 23.91 6.63
CA VAL A 11 26.51 24.29 5.52
C VAL A 11 26.52 23.09 4.59
N ASP A 12 25.43 22.32 4.63
CA ASP A 12 25.22 21.12 3.85
C ASP A 12 25.27 21.49 2.35
N ARG A 13 26.47 21.43 1.76
CA ARG A 13 26.71 21.74 0.35
C ARG A 13 26.31 20.52 -0.45
N ILE A 14 25.05 20.48 -0.87
CA ILE A 14 24.52 19.46 -1.77
C ILE A 14 25.42 19.40 -3.01
N THR A 15 26.00 18.23 -3.25
CA THR A 15 26.85 17.95 -4.40
C THR A 15 26.02 17.89 -5.69
N THR A 16 26.67 18.06 -6.84
CA THR A 16 26.02 17.94 -8.15
C THR A 16 25.38 16.56 -8.34
N ILE A 17 26.02 15.50 -7.83
CA ILE A 17 25.51 14.12 -7.90
C ILE A 17 24.22 14.00 -7.09
N GLU A 18 24.19 14.51 -5.86
CA GLU A 18 22.99 14.51 -5.02
C GLU A 18 21.84 15.28 -5.65
N THR A 19 22.14 16.42 -6.29
CA THR A 19 21.14 17.21 -7.01
C THR A 19 20.45 16.37 -8.09
N TYR A 20 21.22 15.66 -8.93
CA TYR A 20 20.67 14.77 -9.94
C TYR A 20 19.92 13.58 -9.34
N PHE A 21 20.42 13.02 -8.23
CA PHE A 21 19.76 11.94 -7.51
C PHE A 21 18.37 12.37 -7.01
N TYR A 22 18.27 13.47 -6.26
CA TYR A 22 17.00 13.99 -5.76
C TYR A 22 16.04 14.36 -6.90
N LEU A 23 16.51 15.04 -7.95
CA LEU A 23 15.66 15.42 -9.08
C LEU A 23 15.11 14.18 -9.82
N SER A 24 15.97 13.22 -10.14
CA SER A 24 15.58 12.00 -10.86
C SER A 24 14.63 11.14 -10.03
N CYS A 25 14.92 10.94 -8.75
CA CYS A 25 14.02 10.24 -7.83
C CYS A 25 12.69 10.99 -7.67
N GLY A 26 12.69 12.32 -7.54
CA GLY A 26 11.49 13.13 -7.41
C GLY A 26 10.56 12.96 -8.62
N ILE A 27 11.12 13.04 -9.83
CA ILE A 27 10.38 12.86 -11.09
C ILE A 27 9.85 11.43 -11.21
N LEU A 28 10.71 10.41 -11.03
CA LEU A 28 10.30 9.00 -11.13
C LEU A 28 9.23 8.64 -10.10
N GLY A 29 9.39 9.12 -8.87
CA GLY A 29 8.44 8.91 -7.79
C GLY A 29 7.09 9.57 -8.04
N ALA A 30 7.10 10.80 -8.56
CA ALA A 30 5.88 11.48 -8.97
C ALA A 30 5.18 10.70 -10.09
N ILE A 31 5.90 10.25 -11.12
CA ILE A 31 5.34 9.47 -12.23
C ILE A 31 4.70 8.18 -11.72
N PHE A 32 5.41 7.39 -10.90
CA PHE A 32 4.87 6.12 -10.39
C PHE A 32 3.66 6.32 -9.49
N ASN A 33 3.68 7.31 -8.60
CA ASN A 33 2.52 7.62 -7.76
C ASN A 33 1.34 8.15 -8.58
N LEU A 34 1.57 8.99 -9.60
CA LEU A 34 0.52 9.48 -10.51
C LEU A 34 -0.12 8.33 -11.30
N ILE A 35 0.67 7.36 -11.78
CA ILE A 35 0.15 6.16 -12.46
C ILE A 35 -0.77 5.37 -11.52
N VAL A 36 -0.33 5.13 -10.29
CA VAL A 36 -1.14 4.38 -9.31
C VAL A 36 -2.41 5.16 -8.97
N LEU A 37 -2.33 6.46 -8.71
CA LEU A 37 -3.49 7.32 -8.46
C LEU A 37 -4.46 7.35 -9.65
N PHE A 38 -3.94 7.47 -10.88
CA PHE A 38 -4.75 7.45 -12.10
C PHE A 38 -5.53 6.14 -12.23
N ILE A 39 -4.88 5.00 -12.01
CA ILE A 39 -5.55 3.69 -12.02
C ILE A 39 -6.55 3.60 -10.85
N GLY A 40 -6.17 4.09 -9.67
CA GLY A 40 -6.99 4.12 -8.46
C GLY A 40 -8.30 4.88 -8.69
N PHE A 41 -8.23 6.12 -9.15
CA PHE A 41 -9.41 6.96 -9.36
C PHE A 41 -10.29 6.50 -10.53
N ARG A 42 -9.72 5.90 -11.57
CA ARG A 42 -10.48 5.54 -12.78
C ARG A 42 -11.06 4.13 -12.76
N HIS A 43 -10.36 3.15 -12.19
CA HIS A 43 -10.72 1.73 -12.32
C HIS A 43 -11.10 1.06 -11.01
N VAL A 44 -10.88 1.70 -9.87
CA VAL A 44 -11.20 1.10 -8.57
C VAL A 44 -12.56 1.57 -8.09
N ASP A 45 -13.51 0.64 -8.00
CA ASP A 45 -14.74 0.89 -7.26
C ASP A 45 -14.46 0.88 -5.74
N THR A 46 -14.39 2.07 -5.17
CA THR A 46 -14.16 2.29 -3.74
C THR A 46 -15.36 1.91 -2.87
N SER A 47 -16.53 1.68 -3.47
CA SER A 47 -17.73 1.23 -2.75
C SER A 47 -17.62 -0.25 -2.37
N ASP A 48 -17.10 -1.07 -3.30
CA ASP A 48 -16.91 -2.51 -3.08
C ASP A 48 -15.65 -2.83 -2.27
N LYS A 49 -14.59 -2.04 -2.46
CA LYS A 49 -13.27 -2.30 -1.88
C LYS A 49 -12.76 -1.09 -1.08
N PRO A 50 -13.34 -0.81 0.11
CA PRO A 50 -12.99 0.36 0.91
C PRO A 50 -11.50 0.43 1.29
N ARG A 51 -10.81 -0.74 1.42
CA ARG A 51 -9.34 -0.81 1.59
C ARG A 51 -8.56 0.02 0.57
N GLN A 52 -9.05 0.11 -0.66
CA GLN A 52 -8.36 0.84 -1.72
C GLN A 52 -8.30 2.35 -1.46
N ILE A 53 -9.20 2.89 -0.66
CA ILE A 53 -9.15 4.29 -0.22
C ILE A 53 -7.88 4.53 0.60
N ILE A 54 -7.50 3.60 1.47
CA ILE A 54 -6.26 3.68 2.27
C ILE A 54 -5.03 3.65 1.36
N VAL A 55 -5.05 2.79 0.33
CA VAL A 55 -3.95 2.70 -0.66
C VAL A 55 -3.83 4.02 -1.45
N ILE A 56 -4.95 4.56 -1.94
CA ILE A 56 -4.98 5.84 -2.66
C ILE A 56 -4.47 6.97 -1.74
N ASN A 57 -4.92 7.01 -0.48
CA ASN A 57 -4.49 8.00 0.51
C ASN A 57 -2.98 7.91 0.79
N MET A 58 -2.43 6.70 0.91
CA MET A 58 -0.99 6.46 1.07
C MET A 58 -0.20 6.98 -0.13
N THR A 59 -0.64 6.65 -1.36
CA THR A 59 0.02 7.11 -2.58
C THR A 59 -0.08 8.62 -2.80
N LEU A 60 -1.17 9.25 -2.32
CA LEU A 60 -1.29 10.70 -2.33
C LEU A 60 -0.29 11.35 -1.37
N ALA A 61 -0.10 10.78 -0.18
CA ALA A 61 0.91 11.25 0.77
C ALA A 61 2.32 11.10 0.19
N ASP A 62 2.65 9.95 -0.40
CA ASP A 62 3.93 9.70 -1.07
C ASP A 62 4.14 10.65 -2.27
N LEU A 63 3.10 10.94 -3.05
CA LEU A 63 3.15 11.93 -4.14
C LEU A 63 3.52 13.32 -3.62
N ILE A 64 2.88 13.76 -2.53
CA ILE A 64 3.19 15.05 -1.87
C ILE A 64 4.66 15.07 -1.44
N THR A 65 5.15 13.98 -0.84
CA THR A 65 6.56 13.87 -0.46
C THR A 65 7.48 13.91 -1.70
N CYS A 66 7.16 13.24 -2.80
CA CYS A 66 7.96 13.32 -4.03
C CYS A 66 8.03 14.74 -4.62
N LEU A 67 6.88 15.42 -4.71
CA LEU A 67 6.78 16.75 -5.31
C LEU A 67 7.40 17.84 -4.44
N ILE A 68 7.19 17.76 -3.12
CA ILE A 68 7.58 18.83 -2.21
C ILE A 68 8.94 18.51 -1.60
N TYR A 69 9.09 17.38 -0.90
CA TYR A 69 10.35 17.08 -0.22
C TYR A 69 11.48 16.78 -1.22
N ILE A 70 11.29 15.72 -2.03
CA ILE A 70 12.37 15.17 -2.84
C ILE A 70 12.75 16.16 -3.94
N SER A 71 11.77 16.73 -4.65
CA SER A 71 12.05 17.60 -5.80
C SER A 71 12.57 18.98 -5.43
N THR A 72 12.20 19.54 -4.26
CA THR A 72 12.63 20.90 -3.88
C THR A 72 13.87 20.94 -3.00
N ARG A 73 14.30 19.81 -2.41
CA ARG A 73 15.49 19.74 -1.54
C ARG A 73 16.74 20.41 -2.13
N PRO A 74 17.11 20.22 -3.42
CA PRO A 74 18.28 20.89 -3.99
C PRO A 74 18.16 22.43 -4.10
N ILE A 75 16.94 22.95 -4.09
CA ILE A 75 16.61 24.38 -4.29
C ILE A 75 16.26 25.06 -2.96
N LEU A 76 16.14 24.28 -1.88
CA LEU A 76 15.69 24.74 -0.56
C LEU A 76 16.53 25.89 0.00
N SER A 77 17.81 25.97 -0.36
CA SER A 77 18.69 27.05 0.07
C SER A 77 18.29 28.44 -0.45
N LYS A 78 17.50 28.49 -1.52
CA LYS A 78 16.97 29.71 -2.14
C LYS A 78 15.54 30.04 -1.69
N ALA A 79 14.92 29.19 -0.88
CA ALA A 79 13.56 29.40 -0.42
C ALA A 79 13.48 30.57 0.57
N SER A 80 12.37 31.31 0.53
CA SER A 80 12.13 32.37 1.50
C SER A 80 11.87 31.80 2.89
N GLU A 81 12.19 32.59 3.92
CA GLU A 81 12.09 32.16 5.32
C GLU A 81 10.68 31.69 5.70
N ASN A 82 9.67 32.38 5.17
CA ASN A 82 8.26 32.10 5.41
C ASN A 82 7.81 30.74 4.85
N MET A 83 8.54 30.19 3.86
CA MET A 83 8.22 28.89 3.25
C MET A 83 8.84 27.71 4.01
N CYS A 84 9.84 27.94 4.87
CA CYS A 84 10.45 26.89 5.69
C CYS A 84 9.46 26.29 6.68
N TYR A 85 8.84 27.18 7.46
CA TYR A 85 7.47 27.10 7.99
C TYR A 85 6.66 25.84 7.57
N PRO A 86 5.82 26.03 6.53
CA PRO A 86 4.91 25.02 6.02
C PRO A 86 5.65 23.84 5.36
N TYR A 87 6.85 24.03 4.83
CA TYR A 87 7.62 22.97 4.18
C TYR A 87 7.89 21.80 5.13
N TYR A 88 8.45 22.06 6.31
CA TYR A 88 8.77 21.02 7.29
C TYR A 88 7.52 20.37 7.89
N VAL A 89 6.47 21.16 8.14
CA VAL A 89 5.17 20.63 8.59
C VAL A 89 4.61 19.67 7.54
N LEU A 90 4.65 20.03 6.26
CA LEU A 90 4.08 19.20 5.18
C LEU A 90 4.87 17.92 4.94
N ILE A 91 6.20 17.96 5.09
CA ILE A 91 7.05 16.76 5.10
C ILE A 91 6.63 15.83 6.22
N PHE A 92 6.52 16.36 7.44
CA PHE A 92 6.11 15.59 8.60
C PHE A 92 4.75 14.93 8.38
N VAL A 93 3.75 15.71 7.98
CA VAL A 93 2.38 15.22 7.77
C VAL A 93 2.35 14.14 6.69
N SER A 94 2.99 14.37 5.54
CA SER A 94 2.99 13.41 4.43
C SER A 94 3.70 12.10 4.80
N GLN A 95 4.88 12.16 5.42
CA GLN A 95 5.63 10.96 5.83
C GLN A 95 4.89 10.15 6.89
N PHE A 96 4.35 10.80 7.93
CA PHE A 96 3.57 10.11 8.95
C PHE A 96 2.25 9.58 8.42
N CYS A 97 1.60 10.29 7.49
CA CYS A 97 0.37 9.81 6.87
C CYS A 97 0.65 8.51 6.09
N SER A 98 1.72 8.48 5.30
CA SER A 98 2.16 7.26 4.59
C SER A 98 2.38 6.09 5.56
N CYS A 99 3.12 6.32 6.67
CA CYS A 99 3.39 5.28 7.67
C CYS A 99 2.12 4.83 8.41
N LEU A 100 1.23 5.73 8.80
CA LEU A 100 -0.04 5.37 9.45
C LEU A 100 -0.96 4.62 8.51
N ASN A 101 -0.98 4.94 7.22
CA ASN A 101 -1.76 4.17 6.24
C ASN A 101 -1.28 2.71 6.15
N LEU A 102 0.01 2.43 6.31
CA LEU A 102 0.52 1.04 6.41
C LEU A 102 -0.05 0.32 7.64
N LEU A 103 -0.11 1.00 8.79
CA LEU A 103 -0.75 0.46 9.99
C LEU A 103 -2.25 0.21 9.75
N TRP A 104 -2.95 1.16 9.12
CA TRP A 104 -4.38 1.01 8.79
C TRP A 104 -4.63 -0.15 7.82
N LEU A 105 -3.73 -0.41 6.86
CA LEU A 105 -3.82 -1.58 5.98
C LEU A 105 -3.66 -2.90 6.77
N ASN A 106 -2.79 -2.93 7.79
CA ASN A 106 -2.65 -4.08 8.68
C ASN A 106 -3.90 -4.27 9.55
N VAL A 107 -4.44 -3.20 10.13
CA VAL A 107 -5.67 -3.22 10.93
C VAL A 107 -6.86 -3.69 10.09
N ASP A 108 -7.04 -3.18 8.86
CA ASP A 108 -8.13 -3.61 7.98
C ASP A 108 -8.04 -5.12 7.68
N LYS A 109 -6.84 -5.64 7.42
CA LYS A 109 -6.64 -7.09 7.22
C LYS A 109 -6.93 -7.89 8.48
N PHE A 110 -6.52 -7.39 9.62
CA PHE A 110 -6.81 -8.02 10.90
C PHE A 110 -8.33 -8.13 11.13
N ILE A 111 -9.08 -7.05 10.90
CA ILE A 111 -10.55 -7.04 11.00
C ILE A 111 -11.17 -8.03 10.00
N TYR A 112 -10.70 -8.03 8.74
CA TYR A 112 -11.17 -8.95 7.71
C TYR A 112 -11.01 -10.43 8.11
N ILE A 113 -9.90 -10.78 8.77
CA ILE A 113 -9.59 -12.17 9.14
C ILE A 113 -10.30 -12.57 10.43
N LYS A 114 -10.36 -11.67 11.42
CA LYS A 114 -11.00 -11.92 12.71
C LYS A 114 -12.52 -11.99 12.58
N HIS A 115 -13.13 -11.14 11.76
CA HIS A 115 -14.58 -11.01 11.62
C HIS A 115 -15.02 -10.99 10.14
N PRO A 116 -14.87 -12.10 9.40
CA PRO A 116 -15.16 -12.14 7.96
C PRO A 116 -16.63 -11.84 7.61
N LEU A 117 -17.58 -12.24 8.47
CA LEU A 117 -19.01 -12.01 8.25
C LEU A 117 -19.41 -10.56 8.50
N ASN A 118 -18.82 -9.93 9.52
CA ASN A 118 -19.15 -8.56 9.91
C ASN A 118 -18.24 -7.52 9.24
N TYR A 119 -17.26 -7.94 8.43
CA TYR A 119 -16.30 -7.04 7.79
C TYR A 119 -17.00 -5.91 7.02
N TYR A 120 -17.99 -6.23 6.19
CA TYR A 120 -18.72 -5.26 5.37
C TYR A 120 -19.62 -4.32 6.20
N LEU A 121 -19.98 -4.70 7.43
CA LEU A 121 -20.72 -3.83 8.36
C LEU A 121 -19.78 -2.92 9.17
N ILE A 122 -18.57 -3.41 9.46
CA ILE A 122 -17.57 -2.67 10.25
C ILE A 122 -16.85 -1.65 9.36
N VAL A 123 -16.29 -2.12 8.22
CA VAL A 123 -15.46 -1.34 7.31
C VAL A 123 -16.32 -0.86 6.14
N THR A 124 -16.86 0.34 6.27
CA THR A 124 -17.63 1.00 5.21
C THR A 124 -16.82 2.12 4.58
N ARG A 125 -17.11 2.45 3.31
CA ARG A 125 -16.47 3.57 2.59
C ARG A 125 -16.48 4.87 3.40
N LYS A 126 -17.63 5.23 3.97
CA LYS A 126 -17.79 6.45 4.79
C LYS A 126 -16.86 6.43 6.02
N ARG A 127 -16.78 5.30 6.72
CA ARG A 127 -15.92 5.18 7.91
C ARG A 127 -14.44 5.26 7.55
N VAL A 128 -14.00 4.61 6.47
CA VAL A 128 -12.61 4.68 6.03
C VAL A 128 -12.23 6.10 5.60
N LEU A 129 -13.11 6.80 4.88
CA LEU A 129 -12.89 8.22 4.54
C LEU A 129 -12.76 9.10 5.79
N ILE A 130 -13.62 8.91 6.79
CA ILE A 130 -13.54 9.63 8.07
C ILE A 130 -12.19 9.36 8.75
N VAL A 131 -11.73 8.10 8.80
CA VAL A 131 -10.42 7.75 9.38
C VAL A 131 -9.28 8.44 8.62
N CYS A 132 -9.31 8.47 7.29
CA CYS A 132 -8.31 9.18 6.50
C CYS A 132 -8.31 10.69 6.80
N TRP A 133 -9.48 11.33 6.83
CA TRP A 133 -9.61 12.76 7.16
C TRP A 133 -9.11 13.09 8.57
N LEU A 134 -9.52 12.30 9.57
CA LEU A 134 -9.05 12.47 10.96
C LEU A 134 -7.54 12.26 11.07
N THR A 135 -6.97 11.33 10.29
CA THR A 135 -5.51 11.11 10.24
C THR A 135 -4.80 12.37 9.72
N TRP A 136 -5.27 12.96 8.61
CA TRP A 136 -4.68 14.18 8.06
C TRP A 136 -4.78 15.37 9.02
N ILE A 137 -5.97 15.60 9.62
CA ILE A 137 -6.19 16.70 10.57
C ILE A 137 -5.32 16.51 11.82
N GLY A 138 -5.34 15.32 12.41
CA GLY A 138 -4.55 15.00 13.60
C GLY A 138 -3.06 15.15 13.39
N LEU A 139 -2.54 14.64 12.26
CA LEU A 139 -1.13 14.79 11.91
C LEU A 139 -0.75 16.24 11.57
N SER A 140 -1.63 17.00 10.92
CA SER A 140 -1.37 18.41 10.61
C SER A 140 -1.29 19.25 11.87
N PHE A 141 -2.21 19.02 12.81
CA PHE A 141 -2.17 19.64 14.12
C PHE A 141 -0.91 19.26 14.90
N LEU A 142 -0.58 17.96 14.96
CA LEU A 142 0.62 17.48 15.62
C LEU A 142 1.90 18.04 14.98
N GLY A 143 1.97 18.09 13.65
CA GLY A 143 3.09 18.67 12.91
C GLY A 143 3.25 20.16 13.18
N ALA A 144 2.15 20.92 13.16
CA ALA A 144 2.16 22.34 13.49
C ALA A 144 2.67 22.60 14.91
N LEU A 145 2.24 21.80 15.90
CA LEU A 145 2.74 21.86 17.28
C LEU A 145 4.20 21.46 17.40
N THR A 146 4.62 20.37 16.74
CA THR A 146 6.00 19.87 16.76
C THR A 146 6.97 20.94 16.25
N TYR A 147 6.61 21.61 15.16
CA TYR A 147 7.47 22.60 14.51
C TYR A 147 7.23 24.04 14.98
N SER A 148 6.24 24.32 15.83
CA SER A 148 6.03 25.69 16.36
C SER A 148 7.21 26.18 17.20
N THR A 149 7.97 25.26 17.79
CA THR A 149 9.16 25.52 18.60
C THR A 149 10.46 25.47 17.81
N MET A 150 10.40 25.26 16.49
CA MET A 150 11.59 25.11 15.67
C MET A 150 12.32 26.44 15.49
N LYS A 151 13.66 26.40 15.56
CA LYS A 151 14.49 27.52 15.14
C LYS A 151 14.99 27.25 13.73
N ILE A 152 14.52 28.04 12.77
CA ILE A 152 14.99 28.00 11.39
C ILE A 152 16.36 28.67 11.36
N VAL A 153 17.39 27.94 10.96
CA VAL A 153 18.71 28.52 10.67
C VAL A 153 18.72 28.81 9.18
N HIS A 154 18.94 30.05 8.77
CA HIS A 154 19.06 30.34 7.34
C HIS A 154 20.43 29.95 6.80
N PRO A 155 20.50 29.36 5.60
CA PRO A 155 19.40 29.03 4.68
C PRO A 155 18.55 27.82 5.13
N CYS A 156 17.32 27.70 4.63
CA CYS A 156 16.27 26.70 4.94
C CYS A 156 16.67 25.20 4.87
N ASN A 157 17.94 24.88 4.70
CA ASN A 157 18.49 23.53 4.58
C ASN A 157 18.56 22.80 5.92
N ALA A 158 18.63 23.53 7.04
CA ALA A 158 18.76 22.94 8.38
C ALA A 158 17.73 23.54 9.34
N VAL A 159 17.14 22.66 10.16
CA VAL A 159 16.23 23.07 11.24
C VAL A 159 16.73 22.51 12.55
N LYS A 160 16.84 23.39 13.55
CA LYS A 160 17.10 23.00 14.93
C LYS A 160 15.77 22.73 15.63
N ILE A 161 15.52 21.47 15.95
CA ILE A 161 14.38 21.00 16.76
C ILE A 161 14.93 20.65 18.15
N SER A 162 14.12 20.80 19.19
CA SER A 162 14.46 20.28 20.53
C SER A 162 14.64 18.77 20.50
N ASP A 163 15.69 18.27 21.15
CA ASP A 163 16.03 16.85 21.24
C ASP A 163 14.86 16.00 21.75
N PHE A 164 14.10 16.51 22.74
CA PHE A 164 12.92 15.84 23.27
C PHE A 164 11.81 15.66 22.23
N ILE A 165 11.63 16.67 21.37
CA ILE A 165 10.64 16.61 20.29
C ILE A 165 11.11 15.62 19.24
N TYR A 166 12.39 15.64 18.87
CA TYR A 166 12.93 14.67 17.91
C TYR A 166 12.86 13.24 18.44
N LEU A 167 13.17 13.01 19.72
CA LEU A 167 12.98 11.72 20.40
C LEU A 167 11.53 11.25 20.30
N TYR A 168 10.56 12.13 20.54
CA TYR A 168 9.14 11.81 20.40
C TYR A 168 8.78 11.39 18.96
N ILE A 169 9.31 12.07 17.95
CA ILE A 169 9.15 11.68 16.53
C ILE A 169 9.65 10.25 16.30
N VAL A 170 10.85 9.92 16.80
CA VAL A 170 11.43 8.58 16.67
C VAL A 170 10.55 7.53 17.37
N ILE A 171 10.10 7.81 18.59
CA ILE A 171 9.19 6.91 19.33
C ILE A 171 7.92 6.66 18.52
N MET A 172 7.32 7.69 17.91
CA MET A 172 6.14 7.51 17.07
C MET A 172 6.40 6.57 15.88
N TYR A 173 7.51 6.73 15.16
CA TYR A 173 7.89 5.81 14.08
C TYR A 173 8.03 4.37 14.59
N VAL A 174 8.72 4.17 15.71
CA VAL A 174 8.92 2.85 16.31
C VAL A 174 7.58 2.22 16.70
N VAL A 175 6.67 2.98 17.32
CA VAL A 175 5.34 2.49 17.72
C VAL A 175 4.50 2.10 16.50
N ILE A 176 4.47 2.92 15.45
CA ILE A 176 3.68 2.65 14.24
C ILE A 176 4.21 1.39 13.52
N ILE A 177 5.52 1.28 13.37
CA ILE A 177 6.16 0.17 12.65
C ILE A 177 6.08 -1.13 13.47
N SER A 178 6.37 -1.07 14.78
CA SER A 178 6.23 -2.23 15.66
C SER A 178 4.78 -2.70 15.76
N GLY A 179 3.81 -1.78 15.87
CA GLY A 179 2.38 -2.11 15.82
C GLY A 179 1.99 -2.82 14.52
N SER A 180 2.55 -2.38 13.38
CA SER A 180 2.34 -3.03 12.09
C SER A 180 2.90 -4.46 12.03
N PHE A 181 4.08 -4.69 12.60
CA PHE A 181 4.66 -6.03 12.71
C PHE A 181 3.89 -6.94 13.67
N ILE A 182 3.50 -6.43 14.84
CA ILE A 182 2.73 -7.17 15.84
C ILE A 182 1.41 -7.63 15.23
N ILE A 183 0.67 -6.73 14.56
CA ILE A 183 -0.58 -7.09 13.87
C ILE A 183 -0.32 -8.12 12.79
N SER A 184 0.73 -7.97 11.97
CA SER A 184 1.10 -8.94 10.95
C SER A 184 1.41 -10.32 11.53
N ALA A 185 2.14 -10.39 12.64
CA ALA A 185 2.47 -11.62 13.36
C ALA A 185 1.22 -12.30 13.95
N ILE A 186 0.33 -11.52 14.56
CA ILE A 186 -0.97 -12.01 15.05
C ILE A 186 -1.79 -12.58 13.89
N ILE A 187 -1.86 -11.90 12.75
CA ILE A 187 -2.56 -12.40 11.58
C ILE A 187 -1.94 -13.70 11.09
N TYR A 188 -0.61 -13.78 11.02
CA TYR A 188 0.10 -14.98 10.63
C TYR A 188 -0.24 -16.17 11.55
N PHE A 189 -0.19 -15.96 12.86
CA PHE A 189 -0.54 -16.97 13.87
C PHE A 189 -2.00 -17.46 13.76
N ILE A 190 -2.94 -16.55 13.54
CA ILE A 190 -4.35 -16.89 13.32
C ILE A 190 -4.50 -17.71 12.02
N ALA A 191 -3.83 -17.30 10.94
CA ALA A 191 -3.89 -17.98 9.65
C ALA A 191 -3.24 -19.36 9.67
N THR A 192 -2.21 -19.59 10.49
CA THR A 192 -1.59 -20.91 10.66
C THR A 192 -2.44 -21.85 11.49
N ASN A 193 -3.13 -21.35 12.51
CA ASN A 193 -3.95 -22.16 13.41
C ASN A 193 -5.36 -22.43 12.87
N SER A 194 -5.86 -21.59 11.95
CA SER A 194 -7.16 -21.78 11.34
C SER A 194 -7.16 -22.93 10.33
N ARG A 195 -7.51 -24.14 10.80
CA ARG A 195 -7.80 -25.30 9.95
C ARG A 195 -9.04 -25.12 9.07
N ARG A 196 -9.83 -24.06 9.31
CA ARG A 196 -11.12 -23.82 8.65
C ARG A 196 -11.00 -23.11 7.29
N MET A 197 -9.83 -22.60 6.93
CA MET A 197 -9.65 -21.90 5.65
C MET A 197 -9.28 -22.86 4.52
N GLU A 198 -10.02 -22.78 3.42
CA GLU A 198 -9.68 -23.46 2.17
C GLU A 198 -8.25 -23.07 1.73
N PRO A 199 -7.42 -24.03 1.27
CA PRO A 199 -6.02 -23.77 0.91
C PRO A 199 -5.83 -22.62 -0.09
N SER A 200 -6.76 -22.47 -1.05
CA SER A 200 -6.73 -21.38 -2.03
C SER A 200 -6.93 -20.01 -1.38
N ALA A 201 -7.93 -19.87 -0.50
CA ALA A 201 -8.18 -18.65 0.25
C ALA A 201 -7.01 -18.30 1.17
N ARG A 202 -6.43 -19.30 1.84
CA ARG A 202 -5.23 -19.16 2.68
C ARG A 202 -4.02 -18.68 1.89
N SER A 203 -3.76 -19.25 0.71
CA SER A 203 -2.66 -18.80 -0.17
C SER A 203 -2.85 -17.35 -0.63
N GLN A 204 -4.08 -16.96 -1.02
CA GLN A 204 -4.37 -15.58 -1.40
C GLN A 204 -4.20 -14.60 -0.23
N LEU A 205 -4.61 -15.00 0.98
CA LEU A 205 -4.40 -14.24 2.19
C LEU A 205 -2.91 -14.06 2.48
N PHE A 206 -2.11 -15.12 2.41
CA PHE A 206 -0.66 -15.04 2.61
C PHE A 206 0.01 -14.16 1.57
N LYS A 207 -0.35 -14.25 0.29
CA LYS A 207 0.17 -13.34 -0.75
C LYS A 207 -0.12 -11.88 -0.42
N ARG A 208 -1.35 -11.59 0.06
CA ARG A 208 -1.72 -10.24 0.50
C ARG A 208 -0.98 -9.84 1.76
N LEU A 209 -0.80 -10.73 2.73
CA LEU A 209 -0.08 -10.45 3.98
C LEU A 209 1.39 -10.17 3.69
N PHE A 210 2.02 -11.01 2.87
CA PHE A 210 3.39 -10.83 2.40
C PHE A 210 3.58 -9.44 1.79
N PHE A 211 2.66 -8.94 0.95
CA PHE A 211 2.73 -7.58 0.44
C PHE A 211 2.88 -6.50 1.53
N VAL A 212 1.98 -6.51 2.52
CA VAL A 212 2.04 -5.45 3.56
C VAL A 212 3.22 -5.68 4.49
N PHE A 213 3.54 -6.93 4.81
CA PHE A 213 4.72 -7.25 5.58
C PHE A 213 6.00 -6.77 4.89
N SER A 214 6.18 -7.05 3.59
CA SER A 214 7.31 -6.56 2.79
C SER A 214 7.36 -5.04 2.75
N SER A 215 6.21 -4.36 2.61
CA SER A 215 6.16 -2.89 2.66
C SER A 215 6.56 -2.35 4.04
N THR A 216 6.02 -2.90 5.12
CA THR A 216 6.39 -2.51 6.50
C THR A 216 7.86 -2.80 6.79
N PHE A 217 8.37 -3.94 6.33
CA PHE A 217 9.78 -4.32 6.47
C PHE A 217 10.69 -3.40 5.67
N TRP A 218 10.28 -3.00 4.47
CA TRP A 218 10.99 -2.01 3.70
C TRP A 218 11.04 -0.66 4.42
N THR A 219 9.91 -0.15 4.92
CA THR A 219 9.85 1.08 5.72
C THR A 219 10.70 0.99 6.99
N PHE A 220 10.74 -0.18 7.64
CA PHE A 220 11.61 -0.43 8.80
C PHE A 220 13.08 -0.24 8.43
N ILE A 221 13.55 -0.89 7.36
CA ILE A 221 14.95 -0.81 6.90
C ILE A 221 15.31 0.61 6.46
N THR A 222 14.42 1.31 5.77
CA THR A 222 14.76 2.63 5.21
C THR A 222 14.64 3.73 6.26
N CYS A 223 13.60 3.74 7.08
CA CYS A 223 13.29 4.88 7.94
C CYS A 223 13.94 4.80 9.32
N ILE A 224 13.92 3.64 9.99
CA ILE A 224 14.35 3.57 11.40
C ILE A 224 15.86 3.82 11.55
N PRO A 225 16.76 3.21 10.75
CA PRO A 225 18.20 3.42 10.90
C PRO A 225 18.62 4.88 10.78
N TYR A 226 18.12 5.59 9.75
CA TYR A 226 18.38 7.03 9.61
C TYR A 226 17.92 7.82 10.84
N ARG A 227 16.68 7.56 11.30
CA ARG A 227 16.08 8.30 12.42
C ARG A 227 16.82 8.06 13.72
N LEU A 228 17.27 6.83 13.97
CA LEU A 228 18.09 6.48 15.12
C LEU A 228 19.48 7.09 15.03
N LEU A 229 20.17 7.01 13.89
CA LEU A 229 21.48 7.63 13.70
C LEU A 229 21.40 9.14 13.91
N TYR A 230 20.40 9.80 13.34
CA TYR A 230 20.21 11.24 13.50
C TYR A 230 19.83 11.63 14.94
N LEU A 231 19.11 10.76 15.69
CA LEU A 231 18.87 10.95 17.12
C LEU A 231 20.16 10.80 17.92
N THR A 232 20.96 9.77 17.62
CA THR A 232 22.27 9.52 18.23
C THR A 232 23.20 10.70 18.02
N TYR A 233 23.18 11.29 16.82
CA TYR A 233 23.89 12.53 16.51
C TYR A 233 23.54 13.65 17.49
N PHE A 234 22.25 13.97 17.64
CA PHE A 234 21.82 15.02 18.56
C PHE A 234 22.17 14.73 20.01
N LEU A 235 21.80 13.54 20.51
CA LEU A 235 22.01 13.21 21.91
C LEU A 235 23.49 13.22 22.28
N LEU A 236 24.37 12.61 21.49
CA LEU A 236 25.80 12.58 21.85
C LEU A 236 26.48 13.94 21.64
N ASN A 237 26.04 14.72 20.64
CA ASN A 237 26.58 16.06 20.45
C ASN A 237 26.23 16.97 21.65
N ASP A 238 24.99 16.90 22.14
CA ASP A 238 24.54 17.70 23.28
C ASP A 238 25.07 17.18 24.63
N PHE A 239 25.19 15.85 24.82
CA PHE A 239 25.66 15.27 26.09
C PHE A 239 27.18 15.15 26.22
N LEU A 240 27.89 14.79 25.16
CA LEU A 240 29.32 14.44 25.22
C LEU A 240 30.23 15.47 24.54
N SER A 241 29.67 16.43 23.78
CA SER A 241 30.48 17.35 22.95
C SER A 241 31.53 16.61 22.12
N GLN A 242 31.17 15.41 21.66
CA GLN A 242 32.09 14.52 20.97
C GLN A 242 31.98 14.70 19.46
N ASP A 243 33.11 14.96 18.80
CA ASP A 243 33.18 14.94 17.35
C ASP A 243 32.96 13.52 16.83
N PHE A 244 32.00 13.38 15.93
CA PHE A 244 31.74 12.10 15.28
C PHE A 244 32.75 11.81 14.17
N SER A 245 33.07 10.52 14.00
CA SER A 245 33.89 10.09 12.86
C SER A 245 33.21 10.46 11.53
N PRO A 246 33.96 10.80 10.47
CA PRO A 246 33.41 11.05 9.13
C PRO A 246 32.55 9.89 8.60
N PHE A 247 32.87 8.66 9.00
CA PHE A 247 32.09 7.47 8.68
C PHE A 247 30.64 7.55 9.19
N PHE A 248 30.41 8.14 10.36
CA PHE A 248 29.07 8.27 10.94
C PHE A 248 28.17 9.20 10.12
N TYR A 249 28.72 10.32 9.64
CA TYR A 249 28.00 11.23 8.74
C TYR A 249 27.68 10.56 7.41
N GLN A 250 28.67 9.90 6.79
CA GLN A 250 28.48 9.14 5.55
C GLN A 250 27.41 8.04 5.70
N LEU A 251 27.38 7.35 6.84
CA LEU A 251 26.38 6.32 7.14
C LEU A 251 24.97 6.93 7.28
N THR A 252 24.87 8.09 7.95
CA THR A 252 23.60 8.82 8.10
C THR A 252 23.07 9.29 6.75
N ASP A 253 23.92 9.84 5.89
CA ASP A 253 23.58 10.28 4.53
C ASP A 253 23.18 9.09 3.63
N PHE A 254 23.89 7.98 3.75
CA PHE A 254 23.54 6.74 3.06
C PHE A 254 22.10 6.30 3.39
N PHE A 255 21.74 6.24 4.67
CA PHE A 255 20.38 5.89 5.06
C PHE A 255 19.34 6.95 4.67
N LEU A 256 19.74 8.22 4.58
CA LEU A 256 18.88 9.28 4.06
C LEU A 256 18.53 9.05 2.58
N TYR A 257 19.49 8.63 1.75
CA TYR A 257 19.19 8.23 0.37
C TYR A 257 18.29 7.00 0.31
N PHE A 258 18.43 6.05 1.24
CA PHE A 258 17.54 4.89 1.34
C PHE A 258 16.09 5.28 1.64
N ILE A 259 15.84 6.32 2.44
CA ILE A 259 14.49 6.86 2.64
C ILE A 259 13.88 7.33 1.31
N VAL A 260 14.66 8.06 0.51
CA VAL A 260 14.21 8.56 -0.81
C VAL A 260 13.82 7.40 -1.72
N VAL A 261 14.68 6.38 -1.81
CA VAL A 261 14.39 5.14 -2.55
C VAL A 261 13.17 4.43 -1.97
N GLY A 262 13.03 4.43 -0.64
CA GLY A 262 11.87 3.91 0.09
C GLY A 262 10.53 4.40 -0.47
N ILE A 263 10.42 5.71 -0.68
CA ILE A 263 9.21 6.36 -1.18
C ILE A 263 8.91 5.94 -2.64
N LEU A 264 9.94 5.68 -3.46
CA LEU A 264 9.78 5.17 -4.83
C LEU A 264 9.29 3.73 -4.88
N MET A 265 9.69 2.93 -3.90
CA MET A 265 9.35 1.51 -3.86
C MET A 265 7.88 1.30 -3.50
N ASN A 266 7.24 2.16 -2.72
CA ASN A 266 5.82 2.02 -2.35
C ASN A 266 4.85 1.84 -3.54
N PRO A 267 4.84 2.72 -4.56
CA PRO A 267 3.99 2.53 -5.74
C PRO A 267 4.41 1.31 -6.56
N LEU A 268 5.71 1.00 -6.65
CA LEU A 268 6.19 -0.21 -7.35
C LEU A 268 5.69 -1.49 -6.68
N ILE A 269 5.82 -1.60 -5.36
CA ILE A 269 5.31 -2.74 -4.59
C ILE A 269 3.78 -2.80 -4.76
N THR A 270 3.08 -1.67 -4.75
CA THR A 270 1.63 -1.62 -5.01
C THR A 270 1.26 -2.19 -6.38
N ILE A 271 1.94 -1.76 -7.45
CA ILE A 271 1.74 -2.26 -8.82
C ILE A 271 2.05 -3.76 -8.90
N LEU A 272 3.18 -4.20 -8.36
CA LEU A 272 3.64 -5.59 -8.48
C LEU A 272 2.71 -6.56 -7.75
N THR A 273 2.26 -6.18 -6.55
CA THR A 273 1.50 -7.08 -5.68
C THR A 273 -0.01 -7.02 -5.91
N GLN A 274 -0.56 -5.86 -6.28
CA GLN A 274 -1.99 -5.72 -6.48
C GLN A 274 -2.38 -6.01 -7.92
N ARG A 275 -3.09 -7.14 -8.10
CA ARG A 275 -3.52 -7.65 -9.41
C ARG A 275 -4.24 -6.60 -10.26
N LEU A 276 -5.13 -5.80 -9.65
CA LEU A 276 -5.89 -4.76 -10.37
C LEU A 276 -4.97 -3.71 -11.01
N TYR A 277 -4.00 -3.20 -10.24
CA TYR A 277 -3.05 -2.21 -10.76
C TYR A 277 -2.14 -2.79 -11.83
N ARG A 278 -1.65 -4.02 -11.62
CA ARG A 278 -0.83 -4.73 -12.59
C ARG A 278 -1.55 -4.95 -13.92
N GLU A 279 -2.77 -5.48 -13.90
CA GLU A 279 -3.55 -5.77 -15.11
C GLU A 279 -3.86 -4.49 -15.90
N LYS A 280 -4.24 -3.41 -15.20
CA LYS A 280 -4.54 -2.12 -15.85
C LYS A 280 -3.28 -1.45 -16.39
N LEU A 281 -2.15 -1.54 -15.68
CA LEU A 281 -0.88 -1.04 -16.18
C LEU A 281 -0.47 -1.76 -17.47
N PHE A 282 -0.55 -3.10 -17.51
CA PHE A 282 -0.27 -3.86 -18.73
C PHE A 282 -1.21 -3.51 -19.88
N TYR A 283 -2.50 -3.30 -19.60
CA TYR A 283 -3.46 -2.85 -20.60
C TYR A 283 -3.08 -1.48 -21.19
N TYR A 284 -2.73 -0.50 -20.35
CA TYR A 284 -2.30 0.81 -20.83
C TYR A 284 -0.96 0.76 -21.56
N PHE A 285 -0.01 -0.03 -21.06
CA PHE A 285 1.28 -0.21 -21.73
C PHE A 285 1.09 -0.79 -23.14
N LYS A 286 0.25 -1.81 -23.30
CA LYS A 286 -0.11 -2.38 -24.61
C LYS A 286 -0.83 -1.36 -25.51
N SER A 287 -1.71 -0.53 -24.93
CA SER A 287 -2.39 0.54 -25.66
C SER A 287 -1.41 1.61 -26.17
N ILE A 288 -0.46 2.03 -25.33
CA ILE A 288 0.59 3.00 -25.70
C ILE A 288 1.51 2.41 -26.77
N GLN A 289 1.90 1.13 -26.64
CA GLN A 289 2.70 0.43 -27.65
C GLN A 289 2.00 0.34 -29.01
N ASN A 290 0.66 0.26 -29.02
CA ASN A 290 -0.12 0.30 -30.26
C ASN A 290 -0.20 1.71 -30.88
N ILE A 291 -0.07 2.77 -30.09
CA ILE A 291 -0.12 4.17 -30.55
C ILE A 291 1.25 4.66 -31.04
N LEU A 292 2.36 4.13 -30.51
CA LEU A 292 3.73 4.43 -30.94
C LEU A 292 4.28 3.32 -31.85
N PRO A 293 4.01 3.36 -33.18
CA PRO A 293 4.48 2.35 -34.12
C PRO A 293 6.02 2.24 -34.20
N CYS A 294 6.77 3.24 -33.72
CA CYS A 294 8.24 3.22 -33.74
C CYS A 294 8.88 2.12 -32.88
N TRP A 295 8.19 1.54 -31.90
CA TRP A 295 8.73 0.44 -31.08
C TRP A 295 8.38 -0.95 -31.61
N LYS A 296 7.61 -1.05 -32.69
CA LYS A 296 7.04 -2.32 -33.17
C LYS A 296 7.99 -3.14 -34.04
N LYS A 297 9.17 -2.61 -34.41
CA LYS A 297 9.94 -3.14 -35.55
C LYS A 297 10.73 -4.45 -35.31
N ASP A 298 10.98 -4.87 -34.05
CA ASP A 298 11.90 -6.00 -33.81
C ASP A 298 11.30 -7.23 -33.10
N ASN A 299 10.01 -7.21 -32.71
CA ASN A 299 9.43 -8.30 -31.88
C ASN A 299 8.38 -9.18 -32.58
N GLU A 300 8.14 -9.02 -33.88
CA GLU A 300 7.14 -9.84 -34.61
C GLU A 300 7.48 -11.33 -34.70
N PHE A 301 8.70 -11.76 -34.35
CA PHE A 301 9.08 -13.18 -34.38
C PHE A 301 8.81 -13.95 -33.06
N LEU A 302 8.60 -13.26 -31.93
CA LEU A 302 8.40 -13.94 -30.62
C LEU A 302 6.92 -14.13 -30.23
N ASP A 303 6.01 -13.35 -30.78
CA ASP A 303 4.61 -13.28 -30.33
C ASP A 303 3.75 -14.52 -30.72
N ARG A 304 4.31 -15.47 -31.49
CA ARG A 304 3.63 -16.74 -31.81
C ARG A 304 3.81 -17.86 -30.77
N ARG A 305 4.66 -17.70 -29.74
CA ARG A 305 4.96 -18.77 -28.77
C ARG A 305 4.57 -18.50 -27.32
N THR A 306 4.00 -17.35 -26.99
CA THR A 306 3.76 -16.99 -25.58
C THR A 306 2.29 -17.01 -25.19
N VAL A 307 1.92 -18.12 -24.57
CA VAL A 307 0.91 -18.28 -23.50
C VAL A 307 -0.53 -17.89 -23.85
N ILE A 308 -1.27 -18.92 -24.28
CA ILE A 308 -2.73 -19.01 -24.13
C ILE A 308 -3.03 -18.95 -22.61
N TYR A 309 -3.38 -17.78 -22.10
CA TYR A 309 -4.16 -17.71 -20.86
C TYR A 309 -5.58 -18.11 -21.20
N SER A 310 -5.89 -19.39 -21.00
CA SER A 310 -7.27 -19.85 -20.95
C SER A 310 -7.98 -19.11 -19.82
N GLU A 311 -8.94 -18.25 -20.18
CA GLU A 311 -10.06 -17.97 -19.29
C GLU A 311 -10.62 -19.28 -18.76
N PRO A 312 -11.10 -19.36 -17.50
CA PRO A 312 -11.93 -20.46 -17.09
C PRO A 312 -13.28 -20.34 -17.81
N ARG A 313 -13.35 -20.79 -19.07
CA ARG A 313 -14.61 -21.07 -19.75
C ARG A 313 -15.32 -22.13 -18.92
N ARG A 314 -16.40 -21.70 -18.26
CA ARG A 314 -17.51 -22.56 -17.83
C ARG A 314 -17.94 -23.39 -19.04
N LEU A 315 -17.49 -24.63 -19.12
CA LEU A 315 -18.08 -25.63 -20.00
C LEU A 315 -19.34 -26.19 -19.32
N LEU A 316 -20.44 -25.47 -19.50
CA LEU A 316 -21.79 -26.02 -19.54
C LEU A 316 -22.17 -26.03 -21.03
N SER A 317 -21.64 -26.99 -21.78
CA SER A 317 -22.29 -27.46 -23.01
C SER A 317 -23.16 -28.62 -22.59
N LEU A 318 -24.49 -28.42 -22.60
CA LEU A 318 -25.39 -29.04 -23.56
C LEU A 318 -25.11 -30.56 -23.68
N GLY A 319 -25.94 -31.46 -23.16
CA GLY A 319 -27.41 -31.42 -23.25
C GLY A 319 -27.82 -31.83 -24.65
N ASN A 320 -28.26 -33.08 -24.77
CA ASN A 320 -28.90 -33.76 -25.91
C ASN A 320 -27.99 -34.30 -27.00
N THR A 321 -27.76 -35.62 -26.99
CA THR A 321 -27.97 -36.49 -28.18
C THR A 321 -27.95 -37.98 -27.79
N MET A 322 -29.08 -38.65 -28.09
CA MET A 322 -29.23 -40.04 -28.59
C MET A 322 -28.82 -41.21 -27.67
N ILE A 323 -29.78 -41.95 -27.09
CA ILE A 323 -30.53 -43.11 -27.63
C ILE A 323 -29.72 -44.42 -27.69
N ASN A 324 -30.29 -45.43 -27.01
CA ASN A 324 -30.08 -46.88 -27.10
C ASN A 324 -28.73 -47.48 -26.67
N THR A 325 -28.72 -48.24 -25.58
CA THR A 325 -29.06 -49.68 -25.60
C THR A 325 -29.05 -50.27 -24.19
N ASN A 326 -29.93 -51.26 -24.01
CA ASN A 326 -30.11 -52.11 -22.83
C ASN A 326 -28.82 -52.80 -22.37
N SER A 327 -28.58 -52.86 -21.06
CA SER A 327 -28.04 -54.05 -20.39
C SER A 327 -28.08 -53.87 -18.87
N ASN A 328 -28.87 -54.70 -18.20
CA ASN A 328 -28.84 -54.96 -16.76
C ASN A 328 -27.41 -55.30 -16.30
N ASN A 329 -26.99 -54.77 -15.14
CA ASN A 329 -26.71 -55.58 -13.95
C ASN A 329 -26.03 -54.76 -12.84
N ASN A 330 -26.54 -55.00 -11.63
CA ASN A 330 -26.00 -54.72 -10.31
C ASN A 330 -24.47 -54.60 -10.23
N ILE A 331 -23.97 -53.69 -9.38
CA ILE A 331 -23.09 -54.00 -8.23
C ILE A 331 -22.57 -52.69 -7.57
N LYS A 332 -22.90 -52.59 -6.28
CA LYS A 332 -22.17 -52.04 -5.12
C LYS A 332 -21.33 -50.77 -5.24
N SER A 333 -21.73 -49.82 -4.39
CA SER A 333 -20.92 -49.00 -3.48
C SER A 333 -19.66 -48.35 -4.04
N ASN A 334 -19.75 -47.04 -4.30
CA ASN A 334 -18.58 -46.19 -4.14
C ASN A 334 -18.97 -44.91 -3.37
N LYS A 335 -18.40 -44.77 -2.18
CA LYS A 335 -18.39 -43.55 -1.37
C LYS A 335 -17.42 -42.59 -2.04
N ASP A 336 -17.93 -41.67 -2.87
CA ASP A 336 -17.11 -40.61 -3.46
C ASP A 336 -17.60 -39.21 -3.07
N ASN A 337 -16.78 -38.57 -2.23
CA ASN A 337 -16.28 -37.21 -2.45
C ASN A 337 -17.30 -36.12 -2.85
N ARG A 338 -18.20 -35.76 -1.93
CA ARG A 338 -18.88 -34.44 -1.98
C ARG A 338 -17.90 -33.33 -1.55
N LYS A 339 -17.05 -32.87 -2.47
CA LYS A 339 -16.41 -31.55 -2.39
C LYS A 339 -17.48 -30.46 -2.54
N ARG A 340 -17.84 -29.79 -1.43
CA ARG A 340 -18.71 -28.61 -1.42
C ARG A 340 -17.99 -27.43 -2.08
N PHE A 341 -18.41 -27.06 -3.29
CA PHE A 341 -18.05 -25.79 -3.92
C PHE A 341 -18.94 -24.67 -3.38
N ASN A 342 -18.36 -23.77 -2.58
CA ASN A 342 -18.93 -22.44 -2.34
C ASN A 342 -18.42 -21.50 -3.44
N SER A 343 -18.98 -21.60 -4.65
CA SER A 343 -18.72 -20.64 -5.72
C SER A 343 -19.89 -19.66 -5.81
N CYS A 344 -19.62 -18.36 -5.64
CA CYS A 344 -20.58 -17.32 -6.00
C CYS A 344 -20.92 -17.46 -7.49
N ILE A 345 -22.20 -17.65 -7.80
CA ILE A 345 -22.70 -17.66 -9.18
C ILE A 345 -23.21 -16.25 -9.47
N GLU A 346 -22.52 -15.55 -10.35
CA GLU A 346 -23.06 -14.36 -11.01
C GLU A 346 -24.10 -14.79 -12.04
N VAL A 347 -25.33 -14.31 -11.88
CA VAL A 347 -26.46 -14.56 -12.79
C VAL A 347 -26.71 -13.27 -13.59
N PRO A 348 -26.81 -13.34 -14.93
CA PRO A 348 -27.19 -12.18 -15.72
C PRO A 348 -28.67 -11.85 -15.48
N VAL A 349 -28.96 -10.61 -15.13
CA VAL A 349 -30.33 -10.07 -15.12
C VAL A 349 -30.60 -9.48 -16.50
N THR A 350 -31.48 -10.13 -17.25
CA THR A 350 -31.94 -9.68 -18.58
C THR A 350 -33.26 -8.93 -18.47
N GLY A 351 -33.31 -7.71 -19.04
CA GLY A 351 -34.55 -6.98 -19.30
C GLY A 351 -34.62 -6.70 -20.80
N GLU A 352 -35.80 -6.88 -21.40
CA GLU A 352 -36.05 -6.65 -22.85
C GLU A 352 -35.04 -7.32 -23.80
N GLY A 353 -34.65 -8.57 -23.50
CA GLY A 353 -33.73 -9.33 -24.37
C GLY A 353 -32.28 -8.83 -24.38
N LYS A 354 -31.91 -7.90 -23.49
CA LYS A 354 -30.51 -7.47 -23.27
C LYS A 354 -30.07 -7.74 -21.83
N ILE A 355 -28.82 -8.20 -21.66
CA ILE A 355 -28.21 -8.37 -20.33
C ILE A 355 -27.91 -6.97 -19.77
N LEU A 356 -28.63 -6.57 -18.72
CA LEU A 356 -28.52 -5.23 -18.11
C LEU A 356 -27.43 -5.18 -17.03
N LYS A 357 -27.27 -6.25 -16.25
CA LYS A 357 -26.33 -6.31 -15.12
C LYS A 357 -26.10 -7.76 -14.68
N TYR A 358 -24.94 -8.05 -14.08
CA TYR A 358 -24.71 -9.29 -13.33
C TYR A 358 -24.95 -9.03 -11.85
N GLU A 359 -25.78 -9.85 -11.22
CA GLU A 359 -25.96 -9.84 -9.76
C GLU A 359 -25.41 -11.12 -9.15
N THR A 360 -24.64 -10.97 -8.07
CA THR A 360 -24.18 -12.09 -7.24
C THR A 360 -25.31 -12.56 -6.32
N LEU A 361 -25.97 -13.65 -6.69
CA LEU A 361 -26.94 -14.32 -5.82
C LEU A 361 -26.22 -15.17 -4.76
N ARG A 362 -26.36 -14.78 -3.49
CA ARG A 362 -26.00 -15.64 -2.35
C ARG A 362 -27.20 -16.54 -2.01
N ILE A 363 -27.09 -17.81 -2.38
CA ILE A 363 -28.06 -18.83 -1.95
C ILE A 363 -27.74 -19.19 -0.49
N HIS A 364 -28.50 -18.65 0.46
CA HIS A 364 -28.61 -19.22 1.80
C HIS A 364 -29.52 -20.46 1.72
N ARG A 365 -28.95 -21.67 1.78
CA ARG A 365 -29.76 -22.88 1.99
C ARG A 365 -30.24 -22.90 3.44
N GLY A 366 -31.49 -22.50 3.65
CA GLY A 366 -32.28 -22.94 4.80
C GLY A 366 -32.51 -24.44 4.70
N VAL A 367 -32.43 -25.11 5.84
CA VAL A 367 -32.78 -26.53 6.00
C VAL A 367 -34.29 -26.63 5.88
N PHE A 368 -34.79 -27.15 4.77
CA PHE A 368 -36.18 -27.59 4.69
C PHE A 368 -36.25 -28.98 5.32
N ASN A 369 -36.86 -29.06 6.51
CA ASN A 369 -37.25 -30.33 7.13
C ASN A 369 -38.35 -30.95 6.27
N GLU A 370 -38.09 -32.15 5.76
CA GLU A 370 -39.13 -33.10 5.39
C GLU A 370 -39.88 -33.52 6.67
N ASN A 371 -41.20 -33.67 6.56
CA ASN A 371 -42.18 -34.01 7.60
C ASN A 371 -42.89 -32.82 8.27
N ILE A 372 -43.79 -32.16 7.55
CA ILE A 372 -45.04 -31.68 8.16
C ILE A 372 -46.20 -32.03 7.22
N THR A 373 -47.09 -32.85 7.76
CA THR A 373 -48.31 -33.41 7.20
C THR A 373 -49.39 -32.37 6.93
N ILE A 374 -50.15 -32.64 5.87
CA ILE A 374 -51.42 -32.04 5.46
C ILE A 374 -52.41 -32.03 6.63
N HIS A 375 -52.91 -30.84 7.02
CA HIS A 375 -54.31 -30.58 7.36
C HIS A 375 -54.52 -29.08 7.66
N GLU A 376 -55.65 -28.56 7.16
CA GLU A 376 -56.32 -27.29 7.47
C GLU A 376 -56.12 -26.09 6.50
N ILE A 377 -57.19 -25.94 5.70
CA ILE A 377 -57.73 -24.81 4.91
C ILE A 377 -57.12 -24.54 3.54
#